data_AF-A0A1I7J160-F1
#
_entry.id   AF-A0A1I7J160-F1
#
_cell.length_a   1.000
_cell.length_b   1.000
_cell.length_c   1.000
_cell.angle_alpha   90.00
_cell.angle_beta   90.00
_cell.angle_gamma   90.00
#
_symmetry.space_group_name_H-M   'P 1'
#
loop_
_entity.id
_entity.type
_entity.pdbx_description
1 polymer ?
#
loop_
_entity_poly.entity_id
_entity_poly.type
_entity_poly.pdbx_seq_one_letter_code
_entity_poly.pdbx_strand_id
1 'polypeptide(L)'
;MTWKVDIYNRVGEHWIVEHSESQTAFKVKFEGKQPSNAQARLVPLPGKALPWTGAALEEKEKEVQEAFKAKWVKEDRRRRLQELVQTKLGGDTYQAASVLSRTSGRKVSHRSVQAWLVELNRRSSRPCPEWAVDALETYVPPSTPQDTSADRDTWVLQNEVRLADERLLAEESWRKKWEEASDTELRKRSADRDIFLTRYILKLEDQLRVLISTLKTSKSFEDYKTRAIDELERLSAKRFGLHTTAQAIRDGREEFSNPDGLPESGCK
;
A
#
# COMPACT_ATOMS: atom_id res chain seq x y z
N MET A 1 10.86 3.08 -18.75
CA MET A 1 10.60 1.64 -18.54
C MET A 1 9.66 1.18 -19.63
N THR A 2 10.11 0.23 -20.46
CA THR A 2 9.41 -0.24 -21.66
C THR A 2 8.40 -1.35 -21.38
N TRP A 3 8.51 -2.00 -20.23
CA TRP A 3 7.67 -3.12 -19.81
C TRP A 3 6.88 -2.77 -18.56
N LYS A 4 5.56 -2.98 -18.61
CA LYS A 4 4.70 -2.94 -17.42
C LYS A 4 4.63 -4.36 -16.84
N VAL A 5 5.42 -4.58 -15.79
CA VAL A 5 5.49 -5.85 -15.07
C VAL A 5 4.79 -5.73 -13.72
N ASP A 6 3.81 -6.62 -13.51
CA ASP A 6 3.20 -6.90 -12.22
C ASP A 6 3.52 -8.34 -11.81
N ILE A 7 4.34 -8.49 -10.77
CA ILE A 7 4.79 -9.79 -10.26
C ILE A 7 3.69 -10.56 -9.52
N TYR A 8 2.61 -9.89 -9.12
CA TYR A 8 1.48 -10.50 -8.40
C TYR A 8 0.36 -10.95 -9.35
N ASN A 9 0.30 -10.42 -10.57
CA ASN A 9 -0.73 -10.76 -11.55
C ASN A 9 -0.39 -12.04 -12.33
N ARG A 10 -0.45 -13.17 -11.63
CA ARG A 10 -0.25 -14.50 -12.21
C ARG A 10 -1.58 -15.14 -12.60
N VAL A 11 -1.72 -15.51 -13.87
CA VAL A 11 -2.88 -16.22 -14.42
C VAL A 11 -2.48 -17.66 -14.74
N GLY A 12 -2.84 -18.59 -13.86
CA GLY A 12 -2.40 -19.99 -13.96
C GLY A 12 -0.88 -20.11 -13.80
N GLU A 13 -0.19 -20.54 -14.86
CA GLU A 13 1.27 -20.68 -14.88
C GLU A 13 2.00 -19.51 -15.55
N HIS A 14 1.27 -18.46 -15.95
CA HIS A 14 1.81 -17.37 -16.78
C HIS A 14 1.58 -16.01 -16.13
N TRP A 15 2.45 -15.06 -16.47
CA TRP A 15 2.23 -13.64 -16.19
C TRP A 15 1.82 -12.93 -17.47
N ILE A 16 0.95 -11.94 -17.36
CA ILE A 16 0.59 -11.08 -18.50
C ILE A 16 1.37 -9.79 -18.33
N VAL A 17 2.16 -9.44 -19.35
CA VAL A 17 2.94 -8.20 -19.39
C VAL A 17 2.58 -7.40 -20.63
N GLU A 18 2.68 -6.08 -20.53
CA GLU A 18 2.46 -5.17 -21.64
C GLU A 18 3.76 -4.46 -22.00
N HIS A 19 4.13 -4.52 -23.28
CA HIS A 19 5.22 -3.71 -23.83
C HIS A 19 4.66 -2.36 -24.28
N SER A 20 5.09 -1.28 -23.63
CA SER A 20 4.50 0.06 -23.81
C SER A 20 4.71 0.63 -25.21
N GLU A 21 5.84 0.34 -25.84
CA GLU A 21 6.15 0.86 -27.19
C GLU A 21 5.36 0.17 -28.29
N SER A 22 5.17 -1.15 -28.17
CA SER A 22 4.43 -1.92 -29.19
C SER A 22 2.96 -2.11 -28.84
N GLN A 23 2.50 -1.64 -27.68
CA GLN A 23 1.14 -1.83 -27.15
C GLN A 23 0.66 -3.29 -27.30
N THR A 24 1.58 -4.22 -27.07
CA THR A 24 1.37 -5.65 -27.25
C THR A 24 1.47 -6.33 -25.90
N ALA A 25 0.49 -7.19 -25.62
CA ALA A 25 0.46 -8.00 -24.43
C ALA A 25 1.06 -9.39 -24.71
N PHE A 26 1.91 -9.86 -23.80
CA PHE A 26 2.59 -11.14 -23.88
C PHE A 26 2.25 -11.99 -22.67
N LYS A 27 2.19 -13.31 -22.87
CA LYS A 27 2.25 -14.29 -21.78
C LYS A 27 3.71 -14.61 -21.50
N VAL A 28 4.14 -14.47 -20.26
CA VAL A 28 5.48 -14.84 -19.80
C VAL A 28 5.40 -16.16 -19.06
N LYS A 29 6.16 -17.15 -19.53
CA LYS A 29 6.44 -18.40 -18.81
C LYS A 29 7.82 -18.31 -18.18
N PHE A 30 7.93 -18.66 -16.91
CA PHE A 30 9.21 -18.84 -16.26
C PHE A 30 9.54 -20.33 -16.20
N GLU A 31 10.66 -20.72 -16.81
CA GLU A 31 11.18 -22.08 -16.70
C GLU A 31 12.15 -22.15 -15.50
N GLY A 32 11.71 -22.76 -14.41
CA GLY A 32 12.48 -22.91 -13.16
C GLY A 32 11.59 -22.95 -11.91
N LYS A 33 12.14 -23.41 -10.78
CA LYS A 33 11.40 -23.50 -9.51
C LYS A 33 11.15 -22.14 -8.84
N GLN A 34 12.00 -21.14 -9.11
CA GLN A 34 11.89 -19.79 -8.54
C GLN A 34 11.87 -18.74 -9.66
N PRO A 35 10.86 -17.85 -9.70
CA PRO A 35 10.73 -16.80 -10.72
C PRO A 35 11.89 -15.81 -10.77
N SER A 36 12.61 -15.59 -9.66
CA SER A 36 13.75 -14.67 -9.57
C SER A 36 14.98 -15.14 -10.36
N ASN A 37 15.13 -16.46 -10.53
CA ASN A 37 16.27 -17.11 -11.20
C ASN A 37 15.88 -17.87 -12.48
N ALA A 38 14.60 -17.87 -12.83
CA ALA A 38 14.08 -18.58 -14.00
C ALA A 38 14.30 -17.79 -15.30
N GLN A 39 14.36 -18.51 -16.42
CA GLN A 39 14.42 -17.91 -17.74
C GLN A 39 13.00 -17.53 -18.19
N ALA A 40 12.82 -16.29 -18.64
CA ALA A 40 11.55 -15.81 -19.15
C ALA A 40 11.40 -16.23 -20.62
N ARG A 41 10.29 -16.88 -20.96
CA ARG A 41 9.88 -17.15 -22.34
C ARG A 41 8.63 -16.36 -22.67
N LEU A 42 8.69 -15.63 -23.78
CA LEU A 42 7.57 -14.81 -24.25
C LEU A 42 6.70 -15.61 -25.22
N VAL A 43 5.40 -15.67 -24.95
CA VAL A 43 4.38 -16.21 -25.85
C VAL A 43 3.44 -15.07 -26.24
N PRO A 44 3.46 -14.60 -27.51
CA PRO A 44 2.56 -13.55 -27.94
C PRO A 44 1.09 -14.01 -27.88
N LEU A 45 0.20 -13.10 -27.49
CA LEU A 45 -1.25 -13.39 -27.50
C LEU A 45 -1.79 -13.36 -28.94
N PRO A 46 -2.72 -14.26 -29.31
CA PRO A 46 -3.30 -14.28 -30.64
C PRO A 46 -4.09 -12.98 -30.91
N GLY A 47 -3.83 -12.33 -32.04
CA GLY A 47 -4.61 -11.15 -32.50
C GLY A 47 -3.81 -9.98 -33.06
N LYS A 48 -2.48 -9.94 -32.89
CA LYS A 48 -1.60 -8.97 -33.58
C LYS A 48 -0.47 -9.72 -34.29
N ALA A 49 -0.52 -9.79 -35.61
CA ALA A 49 0.57 -10.30 -36.42
C ALA A 49 1.75 -9.33 -36.34
N LEU A 50 2.77 -9.68 -35.57
CA LEU A 50 4.01 -8.93 -35.47
C LEU A 50 5.19 -9.89 -35.67
N PRO A 51 6.28 -9.44 -36.32
CA PRO A 51 7.41 -10.28 -36.70
C PRO A 51 8.37 -10.48 -35.51
N TRP A 52 7.86 -10.99 -34.39
CA TRP A 52 8.70 -11.33 -33.22
C TRP A 52 9.27 -12.74 -33.41
N THR A 53 10.25 -12.87 -34.30
CA THR A 53 10.94 -14.15 -34.56
C THR A 53 12.45 -13.99 -34.41
N GLY A 54 13.12 -15.06 -33.99
CA GLY A 54 14.58 -15.12 -33.85
C GLY A 54 15.13 -14.10 -32.85
N ALA A 55 16.22 -13.41 -33.22
CA ALA A 55 16.98 -12.53 -32.34
C ALA A 55 16.16 -11.38 -31.71
N ALA A 56 15.15 -10.85 -32.41
CA ALA A 56 14.29 -9.78 -31.88
C ALA A 56 13.41 -10.25 -30.71
N LEU A 57 13.01 -11.53 -30.70
CA LEU A 57 12.27 -12.10 -29.56
C LEU A 57 13.21 -12.36 -28.38
N GLU A 58 14.41 -12.87 -28.63
CA GLU A 58 15.42 -13.12 -27.59
C GLU A 58 15.86 -11.84 -26.87
N GLU A 59 16.01 -10.74 -27.60
CA GLU A 59 16.30 -9.42 -27.02
C GLU A 59 15.17 -8.98 -26.08
N LYS A 60 13.91 -9.10 -26.52
CA LYS A 60 12.73 -8.76 -25.71
C LYS A 60 12.55 -9.70 -24.51
N GLU A 61 12.94 -10.97 -24.64
CA GLU A 61 12.98 -11.92 -23.52
C GLU A 61 14.02 -11.51 -22.46
N LYS A 62 15.19 -10.99 -22.86
CA LYS A 62 16.18 -10.45 -21.93
C LYS A 62 15.67 -9.20 -21.22
N GLU A 63 15.10 -8.24 -21.98
CA GLU A 63 14.53 -7.01 -21.39
C GLU A 63 13.43 -7.32 -20.37
N VAL A 64 12.50 -8.23 -20.69
CA VAL A 64 11.43 -8.58 -19.76
C VAL A 64 12.00 -9.32 -18.55
N GLN A 65 13.01 -10.18 -18.73
CA GLN A 65 13.67 -10.87 -17.62
C GLN A 65 14.34 -9.89 -16.66
N GLU A 66 15.05 -8.88 -17.18
CA GLU A 66 15.65 -7.82 -16.37
C GLU A 66 14.59 -6.99 -15.64
N ALA A 67 13.46 -6.68 -16.29
CA ALA A 67 12.35 -5.98 -15.66
C ALA A 67 11.73 -6.78 -14.50
N PHE A 68 11.56 -8.09 -14.65
CA PHE A 68 11.11 -8.98 -13.56
C PHE A 68 12.15 -9.06 -12.44
N LYS A 69 13.44 -9.24 -12.76
CA LYS A 69 14.52 -9.25 -11.76
C LYS A 69 14.51 -7.97 -10.93
N ALA A 70 14.40 -6.81 -11.57
CA ALA A 70 14.33 -5.52 -10.90
C ALA A 70 13.10 -5.40 -9.98
N LYS A 71 11.95 -5.99 -10.34
CA LYS A 71 10.76 -6.05 -9.48
C LYS A 71 10.93 -7.02 -8.31
N TRP A 72 11.52 -8.19 -8.53
CA TRP A 72 11.80 -9.15 -7.47
C TRP A 72 12.78 -8.60 -6.43
N VAL A 73 13.85 -7.93 -6.85
CA VAL A 73 14.79 -7.26 -5.92
C VAL A 73 14.08 -6.24 -5.03
N LYS A 74 13.07 -5.53 -5.53
CA LYS A 74 12.26 -4.60 -4.73
C LYS A 74 11.34 -5.35 -3.75
N GLU A 75 10.74 -6.45 -4.19
CA GLU A 75 9.85 -7.28 -3.36
C GLU A 75 10.62 -8.00 -2.27
N ASP A 76 11.82 -8.50 -2.55
CA ASP A 76 12.70 -9.15 -1.58
C ASP A 76 13.10 -8.15 -0.49
N ARG A 77 13.47 -6.91 -0.88
CA ARG A 77 13.73 -5.83 0.07
C ARG A 77 12.51 -5.49 0.93
N ARG A 78 11.31 -5.44 0.33
CA ARG A 78 10.06 -5.23 1.07
C ARG A 78 9.83 -6.34 2.11
N ARG A 79 9.94 -7.61 1.70
CA ARG A 79 9.77 -8.76 2.60
C ARG A 79 10.79 -8.74 3.72
N ARG A 80 12.04 -8.45 3.39
CA ARG A 80 13.11 -8.34 4.37
C ARG A 80 12.85 -7.24 5.39
N LEU A 81 12.41 -6.06 4.94
CA LEU A 81 11.97 -4.98 5.82
C LEU A 81 10.82 -5.44 6.72
N GLN A 82 9.80 -6.11 6.15
CA GLN A 82 8.65 -6.63 6.88
C GLN A 82 9.07 -7.60 7.99
N GLU A 83 9.97 -8.54 7.70
CA GLU A 83 10.53 -9.47 8.68
C GLU A 83 11.27 -8.74 9.80
N LEU A 84 12.10 -7.75 9.49
CA LEU A 84 12.86 -6.99 10.48
C LEU A 84 11.95 -6.17 11.40
N VAL A 85 10.93 -5.51 10.83
CA VAL A 85 9.95 -4.74 11.61
C VAL A 85 9.15 -5.67 12.53
N GLN A 86 8.77 -6.86 12.07
CA GLN A 86 8.06 -7.83 12.91
C GLN A 86 8.95 -8.40 14.02
N THR A 87 10.15 -8.87 13.67
CA THR A 87 11.03 -9.59 14.59
C THR A 87 11.74 -8.69 15.59
N LYS A 88 12.14 -7.48 15.20
CA LYS A 88 12.90 -6.57 16.06
C LYS A 88 12.05 -5.50 16.76
N LEU A 89 10.88 -5.20 16.21
CA LEU A 89 10.05 -4.06 16.65
C LEU A 89 8.59 -4.45 16.91
N GLY A 90 8.24 -5.74 16.85
CA GLY A 90 6.88 -6.21 17.13
C GLY A 90 5.82 -5.70 16.15
N GLY A 91 6.21 -5.32 14.93
CA GLY A 91 5.31 -4.76 13.92
C GLY A 91 5.09 -3.24 14.03
N ASP A 92 5.74 -2.56 14.98
CA ASP A 92 5.53 -1.13 15.22
C ASP A 92 6.23 -0.25 14.17
N THR A 93 5.43 0.28 13.25
CA THR A 93 5.90 1.19 12.19
C THR A 93 6.31 2.57 12.69
N TYR A 94 5.84 3.04 13.85
CA TYR A 94 6.33 4.28 14.47
C TYR A 94 7.71 4.07 15.07
N GLN A 95 7.92 2.96 15.77
CA GLN A 95 9.25 2.61 16.26
C GLN A 95 10.22 2.40 15.11
N ALA A 96 9.81 1.72 14.04
CA ALA A 96 10.63 1.55 12.85
C ALA A 96 11.05 2.90 12.25
N ALA A 97 10.09 3.83 12.06
CA ALA A 97 10.39 5.16 11.54
C ALA A 97 11.35 5.95 12.47
N SER A 98 11.17 5.84 13.79
CA SER A 98 12.04 6.46 14.79
C SER A 98 13.46 5.91 14.74
N VAL A 99 13.63 4.58 14.70
CA VAL A 99 14.95 3.94 14.58
C VAL A 99 15.61 4.34 13.27
N LEU A 100 14.90 4.21 12.14
CA LEU A 100 15.43 4.56 10.82
C LEU A 100 15.84 6.03 10.73
N SER A 101 15.05 6.94 11.31
CA SER A 101 15.39 8.37 11.30
C SER A 101 16.67 8.64 12.10
N ARG A 102 16.84 8.00 13.26
CA ARG A 102 18.04 8.16 14.10
C ARG A 102 19.28 7.58 13.44
N THR A 103 19.18 6.38 12.87
CA THR A 103 20.33 5.67 12.28
C THR A 103 20.77 6.30 10.96
N SER A 104 19.83 6.73 10.11
CA SER A 104 20.14 7.27 8.78
C SER A 104 20.34 8.79 8.75
N GLY A 105 19.90 9.51 9.79
CA GLY A 105 19.83 10.98 9.80
C GLY A 105 18.76 11.56 8.87
N ARG A 106 17.92 10.73 8.24
CA ARG A 106 16.85 11.14 7.32
C ARG A 106 15.53 11.30 8.07
N LYS A 107 14.63 12.13 7.54
CA LYS A 107 13.28 12.25 8.06
C LYS A 107 12.44 11.08 7.52
N VAL A 108 12.12 10.11 8.37
CA VAL A 108 11.27 8.96 8.02
C VAL A 108 10.00 9.03 8.85
N SER A 109 8.83 8.98 8.21
CA SER A 109 7.55 8.90 8.92
C SER A 109 7.07 7.44 9.03
N HIS A 110 6.13 7.16 9.92
CA HIS A 110 5.49 5.84 9.99
C HIS A 110 4.79 5.51 8.67
N ARG A 111 4.23 6.51 7.97
CA ARG A 111 3.62 6.35 6.63
C ARG A 111 4.65 5.99 5.57
N SER A 112 5.88 6.51 5.63
CA SER A 112 6.99 6.04 4.76
C SER A 112 7.22 4.55 4.93
N VAL A 113 7.35 4.09 6.18
CA VAL A 113 7.56 2.67 6.48
C VAL A 113 6.37 1.83 6.00
N GLN A 114 5.14 2.28 6.27
CA GLN A 114 3.95 1.57 5.79
C GLN A 114 3.91 1.51 4.27
N ALA A 115 4.18 2.62 3.57
CA ALA A 115 4.24 2.67 2.11
C ALA A 115 5.29 1.70 1.54
N TRP A 116 6.43 1.54 2.22
CA TRP A 116 7.42 0.53 1.84
C TRP A 116 6.95 -0.90 2.04
N LEU A 117 6.11 -1.15 3.06
CA LEU A 117 5.59 -2.48 3.39
C LEU A 117 4.41 -2.91 2.51
N VAL A 118 3.73 -1.97 1.85
CA VAL A 118 2.62 -2.26 0.92
C VAL A 118 3.12 -2.96 -0.35
N GLU A 119 2.34 -3.92 -0.85
CA GLU A 119 2.56 -4.63 -2.12
C GLU A 119 2.85 -3.68 -3.29
N LEU A 120 3.84 -4.02 -4.13
CA LEU A 120 4.39 -3.13 -5.17
C LEU A 120 3.42 -2.77 -6.31
N ASN A 121 2.26 -3.41 -6.39
CA ASN A 121 1.21 -3.11 -7.37
C ASN A 121 0.18 -2.09 -6.84
N ARG A 122 0.25 -1.71 -5.56
CA ARG A 122 -0.65 -0.71 -4.98
C ARG A 122 -0.16 0.70 -5.26
N ARG A 123 -1.10 1.63 -5.41
CA ARG A 123 -0.81 3.04 -5.65
C ARG A 123 -0.06 3.70 -4.49
N SER A 124 -0.40 3.28 -3.27
CA SER A 124 0.24 3.69 -2.03
C SER A 124 1.66 3.14 -1.83
N SER A 125 2.09 2.14 -2.62
CA SER A 125 3.38 1.49 -2.43
C SER A 125 4.56 2.36 -2.86
N ARG A 126 5.63 2.36 -2.07
CA ARG A 126 6.91 2.97 -2.43
C ARG A 126 8.01 1.92 -2.33
N PRO A 127 8.98 1.88 -3.27
CA PRO A 127 10.07 0.93 -3.18
C PRO A 127 10.88 1.14 -1.89
N CYS A 128 11.07 0.07 -1.12
CA CYS A 128 11.93 0.09 0.06
C CYS A 128 13.39 0.38 -0.36
N PRO A 129 14.01 1.45 0.17
CA PRO A 129 15.40 1.75 -0.11
C PRO A 129 16.32 0.80 0.66
N GLU A 130 17.48 0.48 0.06
CA GLU A 130 18.44 -0.50 0.61
C GLU A 130 18.94 -0.10 1.99
N TRP A 131 19.30 1.18 2.17
CA TRP A 131 19.78 1.71 3.45
C TRP A 131 18.79 1.51 4.61
N ALA A 132 17.49 1.43 4.34
CA ALA A 132 16.49 1.22 5.40
C ALA A 132 16.53 -0.23 5.91
N VAL A 133 16.81 -1.18 5.02
CA VAL A 133 17.04 -2.58 5.41
C VAL A 133 18.33 -2.65 6.22
N ASP A 134 19.43 -2.11 5.72
CA ASP A 134 20.75 -2.14 6.39
C ASP A 134 20.70 -1.51 7.79
N ALA A 135 19.99 -0.38 7.93
CA ALA A 135 19.82 0.30 9.22
C ALA A 135 19.05 -0.55 10.24
N LEU A 136 18.05 -1.33 9.81
CA LEU A 136 17.32 -2.22 10.71
C LEU A 136 18.04 -3.55 10.94
N GLU A 137 18.86 -4.02 10.01
CA GLU A 137 19.71 -5.19 10.22
C GLU A 137 20.78 -4.95 11.28
N THR A 138 21.39 -3.76 11.28
CA THR A 138 22.39 -3.34 12.28
C THR A 138 21.79 -2.96 13.63
N TYR A 139 20.50 -2.61 13.67
CA TYR A 139 19.81 -2.26 14.92
C TYR A 139 19.68 -3.46 15.86
N VAL A 140 20.07 -3.27 17.13
CA VAL A 140 19.87 -4.24 18.21
C VAL A 140 18.80 -3.71 19.15
N PRO A 141 17.64 -4.38 19.29
CA PRO A 141 16.58 -3.91 20.17
C PRO A 141 17.04 -3.94 21.64
N PRO A 142 16.67 -2.93 22.45
CA PRO A 142 16.92 -2.97 23.88
C PRO A 142 16.17 -4.15 24.50
N SER A 143 16.79 -4.82 25.48
CA SER A 143 16.33 -6.08 26.10
C SER A 143 15.02 -5.99 26.92
N THR A 144 14.29 -4.90 26.79
CA THR A 144 13.02 -4.66 27.50
C THR A 144 11.92 -5.57 26.94
N PRO A 145 11.08 -6.17 27.81
CA PRO A 145 9.90 -6.89 27.35
C PRO A 145 9.00 -5.93 26.56
N GLN A 146 8.77 -6.21 25.28
CA GLN A 146 7.75 -5.50 24.52
C GLN A 146 6.39 -6.00 25.00
N ASP A 147 5.58 -5.08 25.54
CA ASP A 147 4.20 -5.37 25.93
C ASP A 147 3.37 -5.54 24.66
N THR A 148 3.10 -6.79 24.26
CA THR A 148 2.41 -7.13 22.99
C THR A 148 0.90 -7.03 23.08
N SER A 149 0.37 -6.20 23.98
CA SER A 149 -1.04 -5.83 23.99
C SER A 149 -1.33 -4.97 22.75
N ALA A 150 -1.52 -5.63 21.60
CA ALA A 150 -1.99 -5.00 20.38
C ALA A 150 -3.44 -4.57 20.60
N ASP A 151 -3.62 -3.40 21.22
CA ASP A 151 -4.89 -2.70 21.23
C ASP A 151 -5.34 -2.52 19.77
N ARG A 152 -6.65 -2.59 19.54
CA ARG A 152 -7.25 -2.47 18.19
C ARG A 152 -6.81 -1.16 17.51
N ASP A 153 -6.52 -0.17 18.33
CA ASP A 153 -6.11 1.17 17.94
C ASP A 153 -4.67 1.24 17.46
N THR A 154 -3.79 0.43 18.06
CA THR A 154 -2.42 0.23 17.58
C THR A 154 -2.42 -0.39 16.19
N TRP A 155 -3.32 -1.34 15.92
CA TRP A 155 -3.42 -1.96 14.59
C TRP A 155 -3.83 -0.96 13.50
N VAL A 156 -4.83 -0.10 13.77
CA VAL A 156 -5.30 0.92 12.80
C VAL A 156 -4.15 1.88 12.47
N LEU A 157 -3.43 2.33 13.50
CA LEU A 157 -2.28 3.22 13.33
C LEU A 157 -1.14 2.56 12.55
N GLN A 158 -0.88 1.27 12.76
CA GLN A 158 0.12 0.49 12.02
C GLN A 158 -0.27 0.19 10.56
N ASN A 159 -1.55 0.35 10.20
CA ASN A 159 -2.09 0.00 8.88
C ASN A 159 -2.72 1.18 8.13
N GLU A 160 -2.45 2.42 8.57
CA GLU A 160 -3.11 3.63 8.06
C GLU A 160 -3.03 3.76 6.53
N VAL A 161 -1.83 3.58 5.94
CA VAL A 161 -1.62 3.66 4.48
C VAL A 161 -2.40 2.58 3.73
N ARG A 162 -2.41 1.34 4.24
CA ARG A 162 -3.16 0.23 3.63
C ARG A 162 -4.66 0.50 3.67
N LEU A 163 -5.18 0.92 4.82
CA LEU A 163 -6.59 1.25 5.00
C LEU A 163 -7.01 2.42 4.08
N ALA A 164 -6.11 3.39 3.88
CA ALA A 164 -6.35 4.52 2.97
C ALA A 164 -6.40 4.07 1.50
N ASP A 165 -5.51 3.16 1.09
CA ASP A 165 -5.50 2.56 -0.25
C ASP A 165 -6.76 1.73 -0.52
N GLU A 166 -7.16 0.87 0.43
CA GLU A 166 -8.40 0.09 0.35
C GLU A 166 -9.63 0.98 0.21
N ARG A 167 -9.66 2.11 0.93
CA ARG A 167 -10.72 3.11 0.81
C ARG A 167 -10.77 3.71 -0.60
N LEU A 168 -9.62 4.07 -1.19
CA LEU A 168 -9.57 4.59 -2.56
C LEU A 168 -10.07 3.55 -3.57
N LEU A 169 -9.67 2.29 -3.43
CA LEU A 169 -10.13 1.20 -4.29
C LEU A 169 -11.64 0.98 -4.19
N ALA A 170 -12.21 1.08 -2.98
CA ALA A 170 -13.65 1.01 -2.79
C ALA A 170 -14.36 2.17 -3.51
N GLU A 171 -13.84 3.40 -3.41
CA GLU A 171 -14.38 4.56 -4.13
C GLU A 171 -14.32 4.39 -5.65
N GLU A 172 -13.22 3.87 -6.18
CA GLU A 172 -13.06 3.57 -7.60
C GLU A 172 -14.05 2.50 -8.06
N SER A 173 -14.23 1.43 -7.27
CA SER A 173 -15.25 0.41 -7.54
C SER A 173 -16.66 1.01 -7.58
N TRP A 174 -16.94 1.98 -6.72
CA TRP A 174 -18.25 2.64 -6.66
C TRP A 174 -18.46 3.55 -7.86
N ARG A 175 -17.44 4.30 -8.28
CA ARG A 175 -17.47 5.09 -9.50
C ARG A 175 -17.71 4.22 -10.72
N LYS A 176 -17.07 3.04 -10.79
CA LYS A 176 -17.27 2.06 -11.86
C LYS A 176 -18.71 1.58 -11.98
N LYS A 177 -19.43 1.37 -10.87
CA LYS A 177 -20.86 1.01 -10.90
C LYS A 177 -21.72 2.05 -11.61
N TRP A 178 -21.31 3.31 -11.56
CA TRP A 178 -22.01 4.41 -12.23
C TRP A 178 -21.56 4.62 -13.68
N GLU A 179 -20.52 3.92 -14.18
CA GLU A 179 -19.99 4.10 -15.54
C GLU A 179 -21.00 3.76 -16.65
N GLU A 180 -22.02 2.96 -16.36
CA GLU A 180 -23.08 2.58 -17.29
C GLU A 180 -24.12 3.69 -17.51
N ALA A 181 -24.15 4.72 -16.65
CA ALA A 181 -25.09 5.83 -16.79
C ALA A 181 -24.76 6.70 -18.01
N SER A 182 -25.78 7.00 -18.84
CA SER A 182 -25.61 7.69 -20.13
C SER A 182 -25.10 9.13 -20.02
N ASP A 183 -25.47 9.85 -18.97
CA ASP A 183 -25.04 11.23 -18.73
C ASP A 183 -23.79 11.27 -17.83
N THR A 184 -22.73 11.92 -18.33
CA THR A 184 -21.42 12.00 -17.67
C THR A 184 -21.46 12.82 -16.37
N GLU A 185 -22.23 13.90 -16.34
CA GLU A 185 -22.35 14.77 -15.16
C GLU A 185 -23.22 14.10 -14.10
N LEU A 186 -24.34 13.49 -14.52
CA LEU A 186 -25.19 12.70 -13.63
C LEU A 186 -24.41 11.55 -13.00
N ARG A 187 -23.66 10.78 -13.81
CA ARG A 187 -22.75 9.72 -13.36
C ARG A 187 -21.84 10.19 -12.24
N LYS A 188 -21.12 11.30 -12.46
CA LYS A 188 -20.16 11.83 -11.49
C LYS A 188 -20.85 12.25 -10.19
N ARG A 189 -21.94 13.03 -10.29
CA ARG A 189 -22.68 13.53 -9.11
C ARG A 189 -23.31 12.40 -8.30
N SER A 190 -23.88 11.39 -8.96
CA SER A 190 -24.46 10.23 -8.30
C SER A 190 -23.39 9.42 -7.58
N ALA A 191 -22.26 9.13 -8.23
CA ALA A 191 -21.14 8.43 -7.60
C ALA A 191 -20.59 9.21 -6.39
N ASP A 192 -20.40 10.53 -6.52
CA ASP A 192 -19.92 11.37 -5.42
C ASP A 192 -20.91 11.41 -4.24
N ARG A 193 -22.21 11.48 -4.53
CA ARG A 193 -23.27 11.47 -3.51
C ARG A 193 -23.35 10.13 -2.79
N ASP A 194 -23.31 9.02 -3.52
CA ASP A 194 -23.31 7.67 -2.92
C ASP A 194 -22.10 7.48 -2.01
N ILE A 195 -20.90 7.79 -2.50
CA ILE A 195 -19.67 7.72 -1.71
C ILE A 195 -19.80 8.56 -0.43
N PHE A 196 -20.35 9.77 -0.53
CA PHE A 196 -20.60 10.63 0.62
C PHE A 196 -21.58 10.00 1.61
N LEU A 197 -22.74 9.55 1.14
CA LEU A 197 -23.80 9.00 1.99
C LEU A 197 -23.33 7.75 2.72
N THR A 198 -22.62 6.84 2.05
CA THR A 198 -22.14 5.64 2.73
C THR A 198 -21.07 5.93 3.75
N ARG A 199 -20.13 6.82 3.46
CA ARG A 199 -19.16 7.25 4.47
C ARG A 199 -19.84 7.89 5.68
N TYR A 200 -20.93 8.62 5.45
CA TYR A 200 -21.73 9.22 6.51
C TYR A 200 -22.48 8.17 7.33
N ILE A 201 -23.09 7.18 6.70
CA ILE A 201 -23.74 6.06 7.39
C ILE A 201 -22.72 5.30 8.25
N LEU A 202 -21.59 4.89 7.66
CA LEU A 202 -20.50 4.23 8.40
C LEU A 202 -19.96 5.11 9.54
N LYS A 203 -20.00 6.45 9.41
CA LYS A 203 -19.70 7.39 10.50
C LYS A 203 -20.64 7.22 11.67
N LEU A 204 -21.93 7.29 11.40
CA LEU A 204 -22.94 7.19 12.45
C LEU A 204 -22.92 5.82 13.11
N GLU A 205 -22.73 4.74 12.34
CA GLU A 205 -22.62 3.37 12.86
C GLU A 205 -21.45 3.20 13.82
N ASP A 206 -20.26 3.70 13.48
CA ASP A 206 -19.10 3.63 14.37
C ASP A 206 -19.27 4.49 15.61
N GLN A 207 -19.83 5.70 15.48
CA GLN A 207 -20.15 6.56 16.64
C GLN A 207 -21.15 5.87 17.57
N LEU A 208 -22.19 5.26 17.01
CA LEU A 208 -23.17 4.49 17.78
C LEU A 208 -22.51 3.29 18.48
N ARG A 209 -21.61 2.56 17.80
CA ARG A 209 -20.88 1.45 18.41
C ARG A 209 -20.02 1.92 19.59
N VAL A 210 -19.32 3.04 19.45
CA VAL A 210 -18.56 3.66 20.54
C VAL A 210 -19.49 3.96 21.71
N LEU A 211 -20.58 4.71 21.50
CA LEU A 211 -21.52 5.08 22.55
C LEU A 211 -22.10 3.84 23.27
N ILE A 212 -22.51 2.81 22.53
CA ILE A 212 -23.02 1.55 23.09
C ILE A 212 -21.93 0.85 23.92
N SER A 213 -20.71 0.76 23.41
CA SER A 213 -19.60 0.08 24.11
C SER A 213 -19.20 0.81 25.39
N THR A 214 -19.15 2.14 25.34
CA THR A 214 -18.85 2.98 26.49
C THR A 214 -19.96 2.86 27.52
N LEU A 215 -21.23 2.91 27.11
CA LEU A 215 -22.37 2.74 28.01
C LEU A 215 -22.32 1.40 28.75
N LYS A 216 -21.96 0.32 28.06
CA LYS A 216 -21.87 -1.03 28.65
C LYS A 216 -20.72 -1.20 29.65
N THR A 217 -19.65 -0.42 29.51
CA THR A 217 -18.40 -0.60 30.28
C THR A 217 -18.19 0.45 31.36
N SER A 218 -18.97 1.53 31.33
CA SER A 218 -18.87 2.62 32.30
C SER A 218 -19.54 2.26 33.61
N LYS A 219 -18.96 2.72 34.72
CA LYS A 219 -19.44 2.40 36.07
C LYS A 219 -20.46 3.42 36.61
N SER A 220 -20.54 4.59 35.98
CA SER A 220 -21.46 5.66 36.34
C SER A 220 -21.76 6.55 35.13
N PHE A 221 -22.72 7.46 35.28
CA PHE A 221 -23.05 8.43 34.22
C PHE A 221 -21.89 9.40 33.91
N GLU A 222 -21.16 9.87 34.92
CA GLU A 222 -20.01 10.77 34.72
C GLU A 222 -18.81 10.05 34.08
N ASP A 223 -18.58 8.78 34.44
CA ASP A 223 -17.59 7.92 33.78
C ASP A 223 -17.96 7.69 32.29
N TYR A 224 -19.24 7.43 32.02
CA TYR A 224 -19.75 7.33 30.65
C TYR A 224 -19.53 8.61 29.84
N LYS A 225 -19.90 9.77 30.39
CA LYS A 225 -19.78 11.06 29.70
C LYS A 225 -18.33 11.34 29.31
N THR A 226 -17.41 11.16 30.26
CA THR A 226 -15.97 11.40 30.04
C THR A 226 -15.43 10.45 28.97
N ARG A 227 -15.63 9.14 29.14
CA ARG A 227 -15.14 8.13 28.18
C ARG A 227 -15.77 8.27 26.79
N ALA A 228 -17.04 8.64 26.72
CA ALA A 228 -17.75 8.76 25.44
C ALA A 228 -17.18 9.92 24.63
N ILE A 229 -16.87 11.05 25.28
CA ILE A 229 -16.20 12.19 24.64
C ILE A 229 -14.83 11.76 24.15
N ASP A 230 -13.99 11.19 25.01
CA ASP A 230 -12.62 10.79 24.67
C ASP A 230 -12.59 9.80 23.49
N GLU A 231 -13.46 8.77 23.52
CA GLU A 231 -13.51 7.77 22.46
C GLU A 231 -14.06 8.33 21.13
N LEU A 232 -15.03 9.26 21.17
CA LEU A 232 -15.54 9.91 19.97
C LEU A 232 -14.52 10.87 19.35
N GLU A 233 -13.76 11.59 20.18
CA GLU A 233 -12.64 12.42 19.72
C GLU A 233 -11.55 11.54 19.10
N ARG A 234 -11.19 10.43 19.76
CA ARG A 234 -10.22 9.45 19.26
C ARG A 234 -10.66 8.83 17.93
N LEU A 235 -11.95 8.50 17.79
CA LEU A 235 -12.53 8.02 16.52
C LEU A 235 -12.46 9.10 15.43
N SER A 236 -12.75 10.35 15.78
CA SER A 236 -12.71 11.48 14.85
C SER A 236 -11.29 11.77 14.36
N ALA A 237 -10.31 11.75 15.25
CA ALA A 237 -8.90 11.93 14.92
C ALA A 237 -8.39 10.84 13.96
N LYS A 238 -8.73 9.56 14.21
CA LYS A 238 -8.38 8.44 13.30
C LYS A 238 -8.98 8.61 11.91
N ARG A 239 -10.26 9.00 11.84
CA ARG A 239 -10.95 9.23 10.56
C ARG A 239 -10.34 10.38 9.78
N PHE A 240 -9.95 11.44 10.49
CA PHE A 240 -9.23 12.55 9.90
C PHE A 240 -7.88 12.10 9.35
N GLY A 241 -7.06 11.40 10.13
CA GLY A 241 -5.77 10.85 9.68
C GLY A 241 -5.92 9.99 8.42
N LEU A 242 -6.82 9.00 8.46
CA LEU A 242 -7.11 8.14 7.31
C LEU A 242 -7.55 8.94 6.07
N HIS A 243 -8.37 9.98 6.26
CA HIS A 243 -8.80 10.84 5.17
C HIS A 243 -7.63 11.63 4.58
N THR A 244 -6.78 12.22 5.41
CA THR A 244 -5.59 12.98 4.96
C THR A 244 -4.61 12.08 4.22
N THR A 245 -4.36 10.87 4.71
CA THR A 245 -3.49 9.89 4.05
C THR A 245 -4.07 9.42 2.72
N ALA A 246 -5.38 9.15 2.65
CA ALA A 246 -6.04 8.84 1.37
C ALA A 246 -5.94 10.00 0.36
N GLN A 247 -6.05 11.25 0.83
CA GLN A 247 -5.87 12.43 -0.02
C GLN A 247 -4.43 12.56 -0.52
N ALA A 248 -3.43 12.35 0.36
CA ALA A 248 -2.01 12.39 -0.02
C ALA A 248 -1.66 11.32 -1.08
N ILE A 249 -2.19 10.09 -0.93
CA ILE A 249 -2.05 9.02 -1.95
C ILE A 249 -2.73 9.43 -3.26
N ARG A 250 -3.95 9.97 -3.19
CA ARG A 250 -4.73 10.39 -4.37
C ARG A 250 -4.05 11.54 -5.13
N ASP A 251 -3.39 12.44 -4.42
CA ASP A 251 -2.78 13.62 -5.03
C ASP A 251 -1.29 13.41 -5.34
N GLY A 252 -0.68 12.30 -4.88
CA GLY A 252 0.74 12.04 -5.02
C GLY A 252 1.60 13.07 -4.29
N ARG A 253 1.21 13.44 -3.05
CA ARG A 253 1.90 14.44 -2.23
C ARG A 253 2.60 13.81 -1.03
N GLU A 254 3.41 14.58 -0.32
CA GLU A 254 4.12 14.14 0.90
C GLU A 254 5.06 12.95 0.62
N GLU A 255 5.00 11.87 1.40
CA GLU A 255 5.74 10.62 1.16
C GLU A 255 5.40 10.01 -0.21
N PHE A 256 4.22 10.31 -0.76
CA PHE A 256 3.76 9.76 -2.02
C PHE A 256 4.23 10.59 -3.24
N SER A 257 4.99 11.66 -3.04
CA SER A 257 5.50 12.50 -4.14
C SER A 257 6.77 11.95 -4.82
N ASN A 258 7.56 11.16 -4.09
CA ASN A 258 8.88 10.73 -4.52
C ASN A 258 9.03 9.20 -4.45
N PRO A 259 9.98 8.62 -5.20
CA PRO A 259 10.18 7.18 -5.22
C PRO A 259 10.66 6.63 -3.88
N ASP A 260 11.44 7.40 -3.12
CA ASP A 260 12.00 6.94 -1.84
C ASP A 260 10.96 6.89 -0.72
N GLY A 261 9.77 7.46 -0.90
CA GLY A 261 8.71 7.43 0.10
C GLY A 261 8.95 8.35 1.30
N LEU A 262 9.88 9.32 1.21
CA LEU A 262 10.24 10.18 2.34
C LEU A 262 9.40 11.47 2.33
N PRO A 263 8.98 11.99 3.50
CA PRO A 263 8.32 13.29 3.55
C PRO A 263 9.29 14.38 3.06
N GLU A 264 8.78 15.32 2.27
CA GLU A 264 9.58 16.47 1.85
C GLU A 264 10.13 17.21 3.08
N SER A 265 11.42 17.50 3.04
CA SER A 265 12.07 18.40 3.98
C SER A 265 11.45 19.77 3.77
N GLY A 266 10.37 20.11 4.47
CA GLY A 266 9.84 21.46 4.44
C GLY A 266 10.98 22.44 4.71
N CYS A 267 11.24 23.33 3.75
CA CYS A 267 11.99 24.55 4.05
C CYS A 267 11.31 25.18 5.27
N LYS A 268 12.09 25.34 6.34
CA LYS A 268 11.72 26.19 7.45
C LYS A 268 11.60 27.63 6.98
#